data_AF-A0A563VWJ5-F1
#
_entry.id   AF-A0A563VWJ5-F1
#
_cell.length_a   1.000
_cell.length_b   1.000
_cell.length_c   1.000
_cell.angle_alpha   90.00
_cell.angle_beta   90.00
_cell.angle_gamma   90.00
#
_symmetry.space_group_name_H-M   'P 1'
#
loop_
_entity.id
_entity.type
_entity.pdbx_description
1 polymer ?
#
loop_
_entity_poly.entity_id
_entity_poly.type
_entity_poly.pdbx_seq_one_letter_code
_entity_poly.pdbx_strand_id
1 'polypeptide(L)'
;MTNLLGKFILTIVVISILGFGFLLAYEPWFKLSKDFGSSVEPPEKILEQQSCILGNTNIGGFLNIGIAEQKLYLSHKSPLSYIIKPLLIELNAITKIEPCVTPFLNSSYKFFIGEPNITTLILSQELIEKLEKDYGETIFSNELEQLS
;
A
#
# COMPACT_ATOMS: atom_id res chain seq x y z
N MET A 1 38.59 -26.04 -10.35
CA MET A 1 38.51 -24.80 -9.53
C MET A 1 37.59 -23.74 -10.15
N THR A 2 37.42 -23.69 -11.47
CA THR A 2 36.55 -22.73 -12.20
C THR A 2 35.04 -22.87 -11.92
N ASN A 3 34.54 -24.08 -11.65
CA ASN A 3 33.11 -24.32 -11.42
C ASN A 3 32.56 -23.81 -10.08
N LEU A 4 33.41 -23.61 -9.06
CA LEU A 4 32.95 -23.12 -7.75
C LEU A 4 32.87 -21.59 -7.72
N LEU A 5 33.88 -20.92 -8.29
CA LEU A 5 33.91 -19.46 -8.40
C LEU A 5 32.77 -18.95 -9.30
N GLY A 6 32.53 -19.63 -10.43
CA GLY A 6 31.41 -19.29 -11.33
C GLY A 6 30.04 -19.43 -10.67
N LYS A 7 29.82 -20.49 -9.88
CA LYS A 7 28.59 -20.67 -9.09
C LYS A 7 28.42 -19.57 -8.04
N PHE A 8 29.49 -19.22 -7.34
CA PHE A 8 29.46 -18.17 -6.32
C PHE A 8 29.11 -16.80 -6.90
N ILE A 9 29.74 -16.42 -8.02
CA ILE A 9 29.45 -15.17 -8.73
C ILE A 9 27.98 -15.17 -9.22
N LEU A 10 27.52 -16.27 -9.82
CA LEU A 10 26.14 -16.38 -10.27
C LEU A 10 25.14 -16.23 -9.10
N THR A 11 25.41 -16.86 -7.96
CA THR A 11 24.58 -16.73 -6.76
C THR A 11 24.51 -15.29 -6.25
N ILE A 12 25.65 -14.58 -6.19
CA ILE A 12 25.67 -13.16 -5.77
C ILE A 12 24.87 -12.30 -6.75
N VAL A 13 25.04 -12.51 -8.06
CA VAL A 13 24.31 -11.75 -9.08
C VAL A 13 22.81 -11.97 -8.96
N VAL A 14 22.37 -13.23 -8.80
CA VAL A 14 20.94 -13.56 -8.61
C VAL A 14 20.40 -12.89 -7.34
N ILE A 15 21.09 -12.99 -6.21
CA ILE A 15 20.68 -12.33 -4.96
C ILE A 15 20.61 -10.81 -5.13
N SER A 16 21.58 -10.21 -5.83
CA SER A 16 21.62 -8.76 -6.06
C SER A 16 20.45 -8.28 -6.92
N ILE A 17 20.14 -9.01 -8.00
CA ILE A 17 19.00 -8.70 -8.88
C ILE A 17 17.68 -8.83 -8.10
N LEU A 18 17.52 -9.92 -7.33
CA LEU A 18 16.32 -10.12 -6.51
C LEU A 18 16.18 -9.05 -5.43
N GLY A 19 17.27 -8.72 -4.73
CA GLY A 19 17.29 -7.68 -3.70
C GLY A 19 16.99 -6.29 -4.27
N PHE A 20 17.54 -5.97 -5.44
CA PHE A 20 17.27 -4.69 -6.11
C PHE A 20 15.83 -4.60 -6.62
N GLY A 21 15.31 -5.68 -7.23
CA GLY A 21 13.91 -5.75 -7.65
C GLY A 21 12.95 -5.59 -6.46
N PHE A 22 13.26 -6.21 -5.33
CA PHE A 22 12.51 -6.03 -4.09
C PHE A 22 12.53 -4.56 -3.62
N LEU A 23 13.69 -3.91 -3.61
CA LEU A 23 13.83 -2.52 -3.18
C LEU A 23 13.00 -1.57 -4.05
N LEU A 24 12.99 -1.78 -5.36
CA LEU A 24 12.17 -0.99 -6.29
C LEU A 24 10.67 -1.21 -6.06
N ALA A 25 10.24 -2.45 -5.77
CA ALA A 25 8.83 -2.74 -5.52
C ALA A 25 8.32 -2.06 -4.24
N TYR A 26 9.14 -1.95 -3.20
CA TYR A 26 8.76 -1.31 -1.93
C TYR A 26 9.07 0.20 -1.87
N GLU A 27 9.66 0.76 -2.91
CA GLU A 27 10.03 2.18 -2.97
C GLU A 27 8.85 3.14 -2.66
N PRO A 28 7.62 2.93 -3.20
CA PRO A 28 6.46 3.73 -2.84
C PRO A 28 6.12 3.68 -1.35
N TRP A 29 6.23 2.50 -0.75
CA TRP A 29 5.99 2.32 0.68
C TRP A 29 7.05 3.04 1.50
N PHE A 30 8.33 2.91 1.13
CA PHE A 30 9.41 3.58 1.82
C PHE A 30 9.30 5.10 1.74
N LYS A 31 8.86 5.65 0.61
CA LYS A 31 8.53 7.07 0.48
C LYS A 31 7.45 7.48 1.48
N LEU A 32 6.30 6.80 1.48
CA LEU A 32 5.22 7.10 2.44
C LEU A 32 5.67 6.94 3.89
N SER A 33 6.53 5.96 4.19
CA SER A 33 6.99 5.71 5.56
C SER A 33 7.85 6.83 6.14
N LYS A 34 8.42 7.70 5.29
CA LYS A 34 9.17 8.87 5.77
C LYS A 34 8.24 9.91 6.41
N ASP A 35 7.06 10.06 5.85
CA ASP A 35 6.12 11.12 6.24
C ASP A 35 4.98 10.59 7.13
N PHE A 36 4.54 9.35 6.90
CA PHE A 36 3.39 8.71 7.55
C PHE A 36 3.76 7.42 8.31
N GLY A 37 5.05 7.10 8.45
CA GLY A 37 5.49 5.91 9.17
C GLY A 37 5.12 5.98 10.64
N SER A 38 4.49 4.93 11.14
CA SER A 38 3.95 4.87 12.50
C SER A 38 4.41 3.64 13.27
N SER A 39 4.35 3.72 14.59
CA SER A 39 4.49 2.58 15.52
C SER A 39 3.18 2.31 16.28
N VAL A 40 2.09 2.94 15.85
CA VAL A 40 0.75 2.72 16.37
C VAL A 40 0.31 1.29 16.07
N GLU A 41 -0.35 0.67 17.06
CA GLU A 41 -0.92 -0.66 16.92
C GLU A 41 -2.09 -0.67 15.92
N PRO A 42 -2.40 -1.82 15.31
CA PRO A 42 -3.57 -1.93 14.42
C PRO A 42 -4.86 -1.46 15.11
N PRO A 43 -5.77 -0.76 14.41
CA PRO A 43 -7.08 -0.43 14.95
C PRO A 43 -7.90 -1.69 15.28
N GLU A 44 -8.88 -1.56 16.19
CA GLU A 44 -9.76 -2.67 16.59
C GLU A 44 -10.47 -3.33 15.40
N LYS A 45 -10.86 -2.51 14.41
CA LYS A 45 -11.44 -2.97 13.15
C LYS A 45 -10.42 -2.81 12.05
N ILE A 46 -9.93 -3.94 11.56
CA ILE A 46 -8.97 -4.00 10.46
C ILE A 46 -9.38 -5.07 9.46
N LEU A 47 -9.31 -4.71 8.18
CA LEU A 47 -9.48 -5.64 7.07
C LEU A 47 -8.11 -6.21 6.74
N GLU A 48 -7.91 -7.49 7.06
CA GLU A 48 -6.65 -8.17 6.80
C GLU A 48 -6.58 -8.78 5.40
N GLN A 49 -5.35 -8.99 4.90
CA GLN A 49 -5.08 -9.74 3.67
C GLN A 49 -5.79 -9.20 2.43
N GLN A 50 -5.93 -7.88 2.37
CA GLN A 50 -6.49 -7.17 1.23
C GLN A 50 -5.45 -7.00 0.12
N SER A 51 -5.94 -6.62 -1.06
CA SER A 51 -5.12 -6.32 -2.23
C SER A 51 -5.22 -4.85 -2.58
N CYS A 52 -4.10 -4.23 -2.94
CA CYS A 52 -4.06 -2.87 -3.47
C CYS A 52 -2.94 -2.71 -4.48
N ILE A 53 -2.89 -1.56 -5.16
CA ILE A 53 -1.71 -1.13 -5.90
C ILE A 53 -1.16 0.12 -5.23
N LEU A 54 0.10 0.11 -4.81
CA LEU A 54 0.80 1.26 -4.26
C LEU A 54 1.89 1.73 -5.23
N GLY A 55 1.76 2.95 -5.74
CA GLY A 55 2.53 3.44 -6.88
C GLY A 55 2.32 2.52 -8.08
N ASN A 56 3.39 1.81 -8.45
CA ASN A 56 3.39 0.82 -9.55
C ASN A 56 3.45 -0.63 -9.04
N THR A 57 3.31 -0.86 -7.74
CA THR A 57 3.48 -2.17 -7.12
C THR A 57 2.14 -2.75 -6.68
N ASN A 58 1.81 -3.92 -7.22
CA ASN A 58 0.67 -4.69 -6.74
C ASN A 58 1.03 -5.40 -5.43
N ILE A 59 0.29 -5.07 -4.36
CA ILE A 59 0.37 -5.70 -3.04
C ILE A 59 -0.84 -6.61 -2.91
N GLY A 60 -0.74 -7.84 -3.42
CA GLY A 60 -1.86 -8.80 -3.42
C GLY A 60 -1.90 -9.67 -2.18
N GLY A 61 -2.96 -9.56 -1.37
CA GLY A 61 -3.22 -10.45 -0.23
C GLY A 61 -2.32 -10.21 1.00
N PHE A 62 -1.55 -9.12 1.02
CA PHE A 62 -0.61 -8.81 2.10
C PHE A 62 -0.91 -7.49 2.81
N LEU A 63 -1.87 -6.70 2.32
CA LEU A 63 -2.24 -5.44 2.94
C LEU A 63 -3.22 -5.70 4.09
N ASN A 64 -2.96 -5.12 5.25
CA ASN A 64 -3.99 -4.90 6.24
C ASN A 64 -4.32 -3.41 6.26
N ILE A 65 -5.61 -3.07 6.24
CA ILE A 65 -6.11 -1.71 6.07
C ILE A 65 -7.26 -1.45 7.02
N GLY A 66 -7.30 -0.25 7.59
CA GLY A 66 -8.35 0.17 8.50
C GLY A 66 -8.36 1.69 8.68
N ILE A 67 -9.31 2.17 9.47
CA ILE A 67 -9.38 3.59 9.85
C ILE A 67 -9.13 3.69 11.36
N ALA A 68 -8.17 4.53 11.74
CA ALA A 68 -7.82 4.81 13.12
C ALA A 68 -7.78 6.32 13.32
N GLU A 69 -8.56 6.87 14.25
CA GLU A 69 -8.55 8.31 14.57
C GLU A 69 -8.71 9.23 13.34
N GLN A 70 -9.60 8.91 12.40
CA GLN A 70 -9.75 9.62 11.11
C GLN A 70 -8.48 9.61 10.23
N LYS A 71 -7.69 8.54 10.32
CA LYS A 71 -6.51 8.30 9.49
C LYS A 71 -6.59 6.93 8.86
N LEU A 72 -6.07 6.81 7.65
CA LEU A 72 -5.96 5.56 6.93
C LEU A 72 -4.75 4.79 7.46
N TYR A 73 -5.02 3.71 8.19
CA TYR A 73 -3.99 2.78 8.66
C TYR A 73 -3.69 1.74 7.58
N LEU A 74 -2.43 1.57 7.23
CA LEU A 74 -1.94 0.53 6.32
C LEU A 74 -0.80 -0.24 6.98
N SER A 75 -0.83 -1.56 6.92
CA SER A 75 0.30 -2.38 7.35
C SER A 75 0.45 -3.61 6.47
N HIS A 76 1.61 -4.26 6.57
CA HIS A 76 1.92 -5.45 5.80
C HIS A 76 1.88 -6.70 6.68
N LYS A 77 1.16 -7.74 6.24
CA LYS A 77 1.21 -9.08 6.84
C LYS A 77 2.42 -9.91 6.37
N SER A 78 3.44 -9.24 5.83
CA SER A 78 4.65 -9.90 5.32
C SER A 78 5.55 -10.34 6.47
N PRO A 79 6.31 -11.44 6.35
CA PRO A 79 7.38 -11.78 7.31
C PRO A 79 8.46 -10.69 7.45
N LEU A 80 8.45 -9.70 6.54
CA LEU A 80 9.29 -8.51 6.57
C LEU A 80 8.65 -7.33 7.32
N SER A 81 7.56 -7.55 8.06
CA SER A 81 6.88 -6.52 8.87
C SER A 81 7.81 -5.77 9.83
N TYR A 82 8.90 -6.40 10.28
CA TYR A 82 9.93 -5.75 11.10
C TYR A 82 10.71 -4.66 10.37
N ILE A 83 10.80 -4.73 9.03
CA ILE A 83 11.51 -3.76 8.19
C ILE A 83 10.53 -2.69 7.69
N ILE A 84 9.28 -3.08 7.48
CA ILE A 84 8.26 -2.25 6.86
C ILE A 84 7.34 -1.70 7.96
N LYS A 85 7.57 -0.44 8.32
CA LYS A 85 6.71 0.24 9.29
C LYS A 85 5.27 0.35 8.77
N PRO A 86 4.26 0.17 9.64
CA PRO A 86 2.90 0.59 9.37
C PRO A 86 2.86 2.07 8.95
N LEU A 87 1.86 2.41 8.16
CA LEU A 87 1.57 3.77 7.73
C LEU A 87 0.28 4.23 8.40
N LEU A 88 0.28 5.48 8.87
CA LEU A 88 -0.89 6.15 9.38
C LEU A 88 -1.06 7.45 8.62
N ILE A 89 -1.85 7.41 7.56
CA ILE A 89 -1.97 8.48 6.58
C ILE A 89 -3.17 9.35 6.96
N GLU A 90 -2.93 10.64 7.19
CA GLU A 90 -4.01 11.60 7.41
C GLU A 90 -4.94 11.62 6.19
N LEU A 91 -6.26 11.59 6.40
CA LEU A 91 -7.21 11.61 5.28
C LEU A 91 -7.07 12.88 4.44
N ASN A 92 -6.72 14.02 5.06
CA ASN A 92 -6.46 15.27 4.36
C ASN A 92 -5.17 15.26 3.51
N ALA A 93 -4.30 14.26 3.68
CA ALA A 93 -3.14 14.07 2.81
C ALA A 93 -3.53 13.44 1.47
N ILE A 94 -4.77 12.96 1.33
CA ILE A 94 -5.33 12.53 0.06
C ILE A 94 -5.76 13.78 -0.70
N THR A 95 -4.97 14.17 -1.69
CA THR A 95 -5.16 15.43 -2.42
C THR A 95 -6.13 15.31 -3.58
N LYS A 96 -6.37 14.08 -4.05
CA LYS A 96 -7.24 13.80 -5.19
C LYS A 96 -7.65 12.33 -5.18
N ILE A 97 -8.88 12.06 -5.66
CA ILE A 97 -9.36 10.72 -5.95
C ILE A 97 -9.84 10.67 -7.41
N GLU A 98 -9.52 9.59 -8.12
CA GLU A 98 -9.98 9.38 -9.51
C GLU A 98 -10.46 7.94 -9.73
N PRO A 99 -11.51 7.73 -10.53
CA PRO A 99 -11.85 6.40 -11.01
C PRO A 99 -10.70 5.85 -11.88
N CYS A 100 -10.42 4.57 -11.74
CA CYS A 100 -9.38 3.87 -12.47
C CYS A 100 -9.84 2.46 -12.83
N VAL A 101 -9.50 2.02 -14.04
CA VAL A 101 -9.68 0.63 -14.47
C VAL A 101 -8.36 -0.08 -14.30
N THR A 102 -8.32 -1.09 -13.44
CA THR A 102 -7.16 -1.96 -13.31
C THR A 102 -7.55 -3.39 -13.65
N PRO A 103 -6.69 -4.19 -14.32
CA PRO A 103 -7.03 -5.56 -14.72
C PRO A 103 -7.31 -6.50 -13.53
N PHE A 104 -6.87 -6.11 -12.32
CA PHE A 104 -6.84 -6.97 -11.15
C PHE A 104 -7.84 -6.57 -10.06
N LEU A 105 -8.43 -5.37 -10.16
CA LEU A 105 -9.44 -4.88 -9.21
C LEU A 105 -10.66 -4.43 -10.02
N ASN A 106 -11.81 -5.07 -9.80
CA ASN A 106 -13.08 -4.60 -10.35
C ASN A 106 -13.42 -3.24 -9.73
N SER A 107 -13.80 -2.26 -10.55
CA SER A 107 -14.15 -0.88 -10.17
C SER A 107 -13.22 -0.31 -9.10
N SER A 108 -12.13 0.34 -9.51
CA SER A 108 -11.10 0.83 -8.59
C SER A 108 -10.99 2.35 -8.57
N TYR A 109 -10.51 2.88 -7.46
CA TYR A 109 -10.25 4.31 -7.29
C TYR A 109 -8.80 4.53 -6.91
N LYS A 110 -8.21 5.56 -7.50
CA LYS A 110 -6.82 5.98 -7.29
C LYS A 110 -6.80 7.21 -6.38
N PHE A 111 -6.18 7.05 -5.23
CA PHE A 111 -5.97 8.06 -4.20
C PHE A 111 -4.56 8.63 -4.36
N PHE A 112 -4.43 9.94 -4.54
CA PHE A 112 -3.15 10.64 -4.64
C PHE A 112 -2.74 11.14 -3.25
N ILE A 113 -1.60 10.69 -2.73
CA ILE A 113 -1.21 10.88 -1.33
C ILE A 113 0.01 11.81 -1.23
N GLY A 114 -0.10 12.82 -0.36
CA GLY A 114 0.96 13.77 0.00
C GLY A 114 0.97 15.06 -0.83
N GLU A 115 1.73 16.04 -0.36
CA GLU A 115 1.90 17.34 -1.00
C GLU A 115 3.38 17.79 -1.06
N PRO A 116 3.99 17.95 -2.25
CA PRO A 116 3.47 17.53 -3.56
C PRO A 116 3.32 16.00 -3.63
N ASN A 117 2.40 15.51 -4.47
CA ASN A 117 2.03 14.09 -4.61
C ASN A 117 3.24 13.13 -4.47
N ILE A 118 3.26 12.35 -3.40
CA ILE A 118 4.34 11.39 -3.07
C ILE A 118 4.13 10.10 -3.86
N THR A 119 2.91 9.54 -3.81
CA THR A 119 2.56 8.30 -4.50
C THR A 119 1.04 8.12 -4.60
N THR A 120 0.62 7.07 -5.30
CA THR A 120 -0.79 6.72 -5.47
C THR A 120 -1.13 5.42 -4.78
N LEU A 121 -2.28 5.34 -4.12
CA LEU A 121 -2.87 4.11 -3.63
C LEU A 121 -4.11 3.79 -4.47
N ILE A 122 -4.23 2.56 -4.95
CA ILE A 122 -5.42 2.10 -5.68
C ILE A 122 -6.11 1.02 -4.86
N LEU A 123 -7.38 1.27 -4.56
CA LEU A 123 -8.26 0.37 -3.82
C LEU A 123 -9.47 0.01 -4.69
N SER A 124 -10.01 -1.20 -4.50
CA SER A 124 -11.29 -1.57 -5.11
C SER A 124 -12.44 -0.85 -4.40
N GLN A 125 -13.52 -0.61 -5.13
CA GLN A 125 -14.77 -0.07 -4.58
C GLN A 125 -15.28 -0.92 -3.42
N GLU A 126 -15.28 -2.25 -3.57
CA GLU A 126 -15.70 -3.17 -2.51
C GLU A 126 -14.90 -2.99 -1.21
N LEU A 127 -13.60 -2.71 -1.31
CA LEU A 127 -12.75 -2.48 -0.14
C LEU A 127 -13.07 -1.14 0.52
N ILE A 128 -13.33 -0.10 -0.28
CA ILE A 128 -13.74 1.22 0.22
C ILE A 128 -15.07 1.10 0.98
N GLU A 129 -16.07 0.44 0.40
CA GLU A 129 -17.38 0.22 1.02
C GLU A 129 -17.26 -0.55 2.35
N LYS A 130 -16.39 -1.56 2.40
CA LYS A 130 -16.10 -2.31 3.65
C LYS A 130 -15.45 -1.43 4.70
N LEU A 131 -14.48 -0.60 4.33
CA LEU A 131 -13.79 0.31 5.25
C LEU A 131 -14.77 1.31 5.88
N GLU A 132 -15.64 1.90 5.07
CA GLU A 132 -16.64 2.86 5.55
C GLU A 132 -17.68 2.22 6.44
N LYS A 133 -18.13 1.00 6.08
CA LYS A 133 -19.03 0.23 6.92
C LYS A 133 -18.43 -0.09 8.29
N ASP A 134 -17.16 -0.47 8.33
CA ASP A 134 -16.47 -0.78 9.58
C ASP A 134 -16.24 0.46 10.43
N TYR A 135 -15.90 1.58 9.79
CA TYR A 135 -15.73 2.86 10.45
C TYR A 135 -17.06 3.43 10.98
N GLY A 136 -18.15 3.26 10.23
CA GLY A 136 -19.50 3.73 10.57
C GLY A 136 -19.86 5.08 9.93
N GLU A 137 -19.04 5.59 9.02
CA GLU A 137 -19.22 6.88 8.35
C GLU A 137 -18.76 6.79 6.88
N THR A 138 -19.35 7.58 5.98
CA THR A 138 -18.87 7.71 4.59
C THR A 138 -17.72 8.70 4.53
N ILE A 139 -16.49 8.18 4.37
CA ILE A 139 -15.25 8.95 4.39
C ILE A 139 -14.85 9.37 2.97
N PHE A 140 -14.96 8.44 2.02
CA PHE A 140 -14.51 8.60 0.64
C PHE A 140 -15.70 8.67 -0.32
N SER A 141 -16.78 7.92 -0.06
CA SER A 141 -17.91 7.79 -0.96
C SER A 141 -18.58 9.12 -1.30
N ASN A 142 -18.62 10.09 -0.36
CA ASN A 142 -19.17 11.42 -0.63
C ASN A 142 -18.35 12.19 -1.68
N GLU A 143 -17.02 11.99 -1.72
CA GLU A 143 -16.15 12.57 -2.75
C GLU A 143 -16.27 11.77 -4.06
N LEU A 144 -16.48 10.46 -3.98
CA LEU A 144 -16.65 9.59 -5.15
C LEU A 144 -17.96 9.85 -5.90
N GLU A 145 -19.06 10.14 -5.21
CA GLU A 145 -20.36 10.50 -5.81
C GLU A 145 -20.29 11.80 -6.63
N GLN A 146 -19.37 12.71 -6.30
CA GLN A 146 -19.15 13.92 -7.09
C GLN A 146 -18.39 13.67 -8.40
N LEU A 147 -17.77 12.49 -8.53
CA LEU A 147 -16.96 12.08 -9.68
C LEU A 147 -17.71 11.16 -10.67
N SER A 148 -18.90 10.68 -10.29
CA SER A 148 -19.79 9.85 -11.12
C SER A 148 -20.77 10.69 -11.93
#